data_AF-A0A9D7PPR2-F1
#
_entry.id   AF-A0A9D7PPR2-F1
#
_cell.length_a   1.000
_cell.length_b   1.000
_cell.length_c   1.000
_cell.angle_alpha   90.00
_cell.angle_beta   90.00
_cell.angle_gamma   90.00
#
_symmetry.space_group_name_H-M   'P 1'
#
loop_
_entity.id
_entity.type
_entity.pdbx_description
1 polymer ?
#
loop_
_entity_poly.entity_id
_entity_poly.type
_entity_poly.pdbx_seq_one_letter_code
_entity_poly.pdbx_strand_id
1 'polypeptide(L)'
;MTYYIIDVKMDEFEEKLLKMTKPEVDKLKHESMLAQEIIKAKEKSVLSLWWISLPLYVVAMFLMKALFDPEGNFFLYLYEFVLSSSYKVVILFYVLPLVMIWINAVSVRRVYFLAGGPPVMPFLRFVWFNILMILLSLFLLVLTF
;
A
#
# COMPACT_ATOMS: atom_id res chain seq x y z
N MET A 1 -38.73 -20.76 51.97
CA MET A 1 -37.40 -21.37 51.71
C MET A 1 -36.86 -20.99 50.32
N THR A 2 -37.23 -19.81 49.80
CA THR A 2 -36.92 -19.39 48.41
C THR A 2 -35.97 -18.19 48.38
N TYR A 3 -35.98 -17.36 49.43
CA TYR A 3 -35.12 -16.17 49.56
C TYR A 3 -33.64 -16.52 49.76
N TYR A 4 -33.33 -17.58 50.53
CA TYR A 4 -31.95 -18.00 50.80
C TYR A 4 -31.18 -18.47 49.55
N ILE A 5 -31.86 -18.94 48.50
CA ILE A 5 -31.21 -19.44 47.29
C ILE A 5 -30.82 -18.28 46.34
N ILE A 6 -31.48 -17.13 46.48
CA ILE A 6 -31.25 -15.94 45.64
C ILE A 6 -30.06 -15.15 46.17
N ASP A 7 -29.96 -14.97 47.50
CA ASP A 7 -28.83 -14.28 48.14
C ASP A 7 -27.49 -15.00 47.87
N VAL A 8 -27.45 -16.32 48.08
CA VAL A 8 -26.22 -17.12 47.89
C VAL A 8 -25.72 -17.06 46.42
N LYS A 9 -26.64 -16.91 45.46
CA LYS A 9 -26.27 -16.74 44.04
C LYS A 9 -25.80 -15.33 43.71
N MET A 10 -26.29 -14.30 44.39
CA MET A 10 -25.80 -12.93 44.21
C MET A 10 -24.40 -12.78 44.81
N ASP A 11 -24.16 -13.37 45.99
CA ASP A 11 -22.85 -13.33 46.64
C ASP A 11 -21.77 -14.01 45.78
N GLU A 12 -22.05 -15.20 45.23
CA GLU A 12 -21.13 -15.88 44.29
C GLU A 12 -20.88 -15.09 43.00
N PHE A 13 -21.86 -14.33 42.54
CA PHE A 13 -21.77 -13.53 41.32
C PHE A 13 -20.94 -12.26 41.54
N GLU A 14 -21.17 -11.55 42.65
CA GLU A 14 -20.38 -10.39 43.04
C GLU A 14 -18.94 -10.79 43.38
N GLU A 15 -18.73 -11.92 44.04
CA GLU A 15 -17.39 -12.44 44.32
C GLU A 15 -16.64 -12.82 43.02
N LYS A 16 -17.34 -13.39 42.03
CA LYS A 16 -16.77 -13.62 40.70
C LYS A 16 -16.44 -12.33 39.95
N LEU A 17 -17.26 -11.29 40.07
CA LEU A 17 -17.02 -9.98 39.45
C LEU A 17 -15.82 -9.27 40.10
N LEU A 18 -15.69 -9.34 41.42
CA LEU A 18 -14.56 -8.78 42.17
C LEU A 18 -13.24 -9.53 41.88
N LYS A 19 -13.33 -10.84 41.60
CA LYS A 19 -12.19 -11.69 41.21
C LYS A 19 -11.85 -11.61 39.72
N MET A 20 -12.69 -11.00 38.87
CA MET A 20 -12.30 -10.66 37.50
C MET A 20 -11.35 -9.47 37.53
N THR A 21 -10.07 -9.73 37.79
CA THR A 21 -9.00 -8.78 37.52
C THR A 21 -9.09 -8.33 36.07
N LYS A 22 -9.10 -7.01 35.85
CA LYS A 22 -8.97 -6.43 34.51
C LYS A 22 -7.82 -7.15 33.82
N PRO A 23 -8.02 -7.79 32.65
CA PRO A 23 -6.90 -8.41 31.96
C PRO A 23 -5.87 -7.32 31.69
N GLU A 24 -4.67 -7.47 32.24
CA GLU A 24 -3.52 -6.63 31.91
C GLU A 24 -3.16 -6.94 30.46
N VAL A 25 -3.83 -6.27 29.52
CA VAL A 25 -3.50 -6.37 28.11
C VAL A 25 -2.33 -5.42 27.88
N ASP A 26 -1.11 -5.93 28.10
CA ASP A 26 0.14 -5.17 28.04
C ASP A 26 0.38 -4.50 26.66
N LYS A 27 -0.29 -5.01 25.61
CA LYS A 27 -0.41 -4.39 24.29
C LYS A 27 -1.77 -4.66 23.67
N LEU A 28 -2.47 -3.61 23.24
CA LEU A 28 -3.69 -3.73 22.44
C LEU A 28 -3.37 -4.52 21.17
N LYS A 29 -3.97 -5.71 21.02
CA LYS A 29 -3.84 -6.60 19.84
C LYS A 29 -4.07 -5.87 18.50
N HIS A 30 -4.85 -4.79 18.53
CA HIS A 30 -5.13 -3.92 17.41
C HIS A 30 -3.91 -3.11 16.94
N GLU A 31 -3.09 -2.61 17.88
CA GLU A 31 -1.89 -1.83 17.55
C GLU A 31 -0.81 -2.71 16.92
N SER A 32 -0.64 -3.94 17.40
CA SER A 32 0.31 -4.88 16.82
C SER A 32 -0.12 -5.37 15.43
N MET A 33 -1.42 -5.57 15.20
CA MET A 33 -1.97 -5.86 13.86
C MET A 33 -1.74 -4.71 12.89
N LEU A 34 -1.97 -3.48 13.33
CA LEU A 34 -1.72 -2.28 12.53
C LEU A 34 -0.24 -2.14 12.15
N ALA A 35 0.66 -2.29 13.11
CA ALA A 35 2.09 -2.18 12.87
C ALA A 35 2.58 -3.22 11.85
N GLN A 36 2.13 -4.47 11.95
CA GLN A 36 2.50 -5.52 11.00
C GLN A 36 2.00 -5.23 9.58
N GLU A 37 0.77 -4.76 9.42
CA GLU A 37 0.25 -4.45 8.09
C GLU A 37 0.91 -3.20 7.50
N ILE A 38 1.27 -2.19 8.30
CA ILE A 38 2.10 -1.06 7.86
C ILE A 38 3.47 -1.54 7.36
N ILE A 39 4.12 -2.47 8.06
CA ILE A 39 5.42 -3.01 7.65
C ILE A 39 5.32 -3.76 6.31
N LYS A 40 4.38 -4.70 6.20
CA LYS A 40 4.16 -5.45 4.94
C LYS A 40 3.80 -4.53 3.78
N ALA A 41 2.99 -3.53 4.05
CA ALA A 41 2.56 -2.55 3.06
C ALA A 41 3.74 -1.69 2.60
N LYS A 42 4.65 -1.31 3.52
CA LYS A 42 5.91 -0.62 3.21
C LYS A 42 6.82 -1.47 2.32
N GLU A 43 7.03 -2.74 2.66
CA GLU A 43 7.84 -3.66 1.85
C GLU A 43 7.31 -3.80 0.43
N LYS A 44 5.99 -3.95 0.26
CA LYS A 44 5.33 -3.99 -1.05
C LYS A 44 5.51 -2.70 -1.84
N SER A 45 5.46 -1.55 -1.19
CA SER A 45 5.62 -0.26 -1.84
C SER A 45 7.08 -0.01 -2.28
N VAL A 46 8.07 -0.46 -1.49
CA VAL A 46 9.49 -0.46 -1.90
C VAL A 46 9.72 -1.38 -3.09
N LEU A 47 9.12 -2.57 -3.08
CA LEU A 47 9.16 -3.47 -4.23
C LEU A 47 8.53 -2.82 -5.47
N SER A 48 7.40 -2.12 -5.30
CA SER A 48 6.76 -1.37 -6.37
C SER A 48 7.65 -0.28 -6.95
N LEU A 49 8.38 0.45 -6.10
CA LEU A 49 9.35 1.45 -6.54
C LEU A 49 10.46 0.82 -7.40
N TRP A 50 10.99 -0.32 -6.96
CA TRP A 50 12.00 -1.07 -7.70
C TRP A 50 11.51 -1.53 -9.08
N TRP A 51 10.25 -1.93 -9.19
CA TRP A 51 9.69 -2.35 -10.48
C TRP A 51 9.38 -1.18 -11.40
N ILE A 52 8.92 -0.05 -10.85
CA ILE A 52 8.59 1.17 -11.63
C ILE A 52 9.86 1.93 -12.05
N SER A 53 10.98 1.75 -11.37
CA SER A 53 12.26 2.37 -11.76
C SER A 53 12.75 1.88 -13.13
N LEU A 54 12.41 0.64 -13.53
CA LEU A 54 12.77 0.08 -14.83
C LEU A 54 12.15 0.85 -16.02
N PRO A 55 10.81 0.98 -16.14
CA PRO A 55 10.21 1.78 -17.21
C PRO A 55 10.59 3.26 -17.11
N LEU A 56 10.75 3.81 -15.90
CA LEU A 56 11.24 5.18 -15.72
C LEU A 56 12.65 5.39 -16.27
N TYR A 57 13.55 4.43 -16.08
CA TYR A 57 14.90 4.48 -16.62
C TYR A 57 14.89 4.52 -18.15
N VAL A 58 14.03 3.71 -18.78
CA VAL A 58 13.86 3.71 -20.24
C VAL A 58 13.34 5.07 -20.73
N VAL A 59 12.35 5.65 -20.05
CA VAL A 59 11.87 7.01 -20.35
C VAL A 59 12.99 8.03 -20.24
N ALA A 60 13.81 7.96 -19.18
CA ALA A 60 14.94 8.86 -18.99
C ALA A 60 15.99 8.72 -20.11
N MET A 61 16.25 7.51 -20.61
CA MET A 61 17.13 7.30 -21.76
C MET A 61 16.60 8.00 -23.02
N PHE A 62 15.30 7.90 -23.30
CA PHE A 62 14.70 8.60 -24.45
C PHE A 62 14.72 10.11 -24.29
N LEU A 63 14.51 10.59 -23.06
CA LEU A 63 14.56 12.02 -22.76
C LEU A 63 15.98 12.56 -22.97
N MET A 64 17.00 11.83 -22.52
CA MET A 64 18.39 12.15 -22.82
C MET A 64 18.66 12.12 -24.32
N LYS A 65 18.23 11.08 -25.04
CA LYS A 65 18.39 11.00 -26.51
C LYS A 65 17.78 12.23 -27.21
N ALA A 66 16.57 12.63 -26.82
CA ALA A 66 15.89 13.79 -27.38
C ALA A 66 16.57 15.13 -27.03
N LEU A 67 17.29 15.21 -25.90
CA LEU A 67 18.06 16.41 -25.57
C LEU A 67 19.34 16.56 -26.41
N PHE A 68 19.93 15.46 -26.86
CA PHE A 68 21.18 15.47 -27.63
C PHE A 68 21.00 15.32 -29.14
N ASP A 69 19.80 14.97 -29.61
CA ASP A 69 19.46 14.96 -31.04
C ASP A 69 18.58 16.17 -31.40
N PRO A 70 19.09 17.17 -32.15
CA PRO A 70 18.33 18.35 -32.52
C PRO A 70 17.19 18.09 -33.52
N GLU A 71 17.20 16.96 -34.22
CA GLU A 71 16.13 16.59 -35.16
C GLU A 71 15.13 15.60 -34.54
N GLY A 72 15.52 14.98 -33.42
CA GLY A 72 14.77 13.95 -32.73
C GLY A 72 13.76 14.49 -31.72
N ASN A 73 12.54 13.92 -31.74
CA ASN A 73 11.54 14.20 -30.71
C ASN A 73 11.38 13.02 -29.75
N PHE A 74 11.23 13.32 -28.46
CA PHE A 74 11.01 12.32 -27.41
C PHE A 74 9.86 11.35 -27.74
N PHE A 75 8.69 11.88 -28.12
CA PHE A 75 7.52 11.06 -28.45
C PHE A 75 7.75 10.16 -29.66
N LEU A 76 8.55 10.62 -30.62
CA LEU A 76 8.83 9.86 -31.84
C LEU A 76 9.69 8.63 -31.51
N TYR A 77 10.72 8.78 -30.68
CA TYR A 77 11.51 7.65 -30.20
C TYR A 77 10.73 6.69 -29.32
N LEU A 78 9.84 7.21 -28.47
CA LEU A 78 8.98 6.37 -27.63
C LEU A 78 8.04 5.53 -28.50
N TYR A 79 7.43 6.13 -29.52
CA TYR A 79 6.54 5.45 -30.45
C TYR A 79 7.26 4.40 -31.30
N GLU A 80 8.42 4.74 -31.88
CA GLU A 80 9.27 3.79 -32.61
C GLU A 80 9.74 2.64 -31.72
N PHE A 81 10.08 2.94 -30.46
CA PHE A 81 10.46 1.91 -29.50
C PHE A 81 9.29 0.96 -29.25
N VAL A 82 8.09 1.46 -28.96
CA VAL A 82 6.92 0.61 -28.72
C VAL A 82 6.58 -0.24 -29.96
N LEU A 83 6.66 0.32 -31.17
CA LEU A 83 6.38 -0.40 -32.42
C LEU A 83 7.42 -1.46 -32.79
N SER A 84 8.71 -1.16 -32.60
CA SER A 84 9.81 -2.08 -32.93
C SER A 84 10.00 -3.18 -31.89
N SER A 85 9.34 -3.07 -30.74
CA SER A 85 9.59 -3.94 -29.60
C SER A 85 8.77 -5.21 -29.61
N SER A 86 9.40 -6.28 -29.09
CA SER A 86 8.70 -7.51 -28.73
C SER A 86 7.68 -7.29 -27.61
N TYR A 87 6.75 -8.23 -27.45
CA TYR A 87 5.73 -8.30 -26.38
C TYR A 87 6.23 -7.97 -24.96
N LYS A 88 7.53 -8.13 -24.68
CA LYS A 88 8.17 -7.79 -23.40
C LYS A 88 8.06 -6.31 -23.04
N VAL A 89 8.12 -5.40 -24.01
CA VAL A 89 8.00 -3.95 -23.77
C VAL A 89 6.56 -3.56 -23.45
N VAL A 90 5.59 -4.21 -24.10
CA VAL A 90 4.17 -4.07 -23.76
C VAL A 90 3.92 -4.47 -22.31
N ILE A 91 4.53 -5.58 -21.86
CA ILE A 91 4.43 -6.00 -20.46
C ILE A 91 5.05 -4.94 -19.51
N LEU A 92 6.22 -4.41 -19.84
CA LEU A 92 6.94 -3.45 -19.00
C LEU A 92 6.20 -2.11 -18.86
N PHE A 93 5.60 -1.61 -19.94
CA PHE A 93 5.00 -0.28 -19.99
C PHE A 93 3.50 -0.25 -19.72
N TYR A 94 2.79 -1.37 -19.91
CA TYR A 94 1.35 -1.44 -19.69
C TYR A 94 0.99 -2.35 -18.52
N VAL A 95 1.37 -3.62 -18.60
CA VAL A 95 0.96 -4.63 -17.60
C VAL A 95 1.56 -4.30 -16.23
N LEU A 96 2.85 -3.94 -16.18
CA LEU A 96 3.53 -3.69 -14.94
C LEU A 96 2.99 -2.45 -14.18
N PRO A 97 2.82 -1.27 -14.81
CA PRO A 97 2.16 -0.14 -14.14
C PRO A 97 0.74 -0.46 -13.66
N LEU A 98 -0.06 -1.20 -14.44
CA LEU A 98 -1.41 -1.61 -14.02
C LEU A 98 -1.38 -2.51 -12.76
N VAL A 99 -0.49 -3.49 -12.74
CA VAL A 99 -0.30 -4.36 -11.57
C VAL A 99 0.14 -3.55 -10.35
N MET A 100 1.04 -2.57 -10.53
CA MET A 100 1.51 -1.73 -9.43
C MET A 100 0.42 -0.82 -8.90
N ILE A 101 -0.43 -0.24 -9.75
CA ILE A 101 -1.61 0.53 -9.31
C ILE A 101 -2.49 -0.36 -8.44
N TRP A 102 -2.77 -1.58 -8.90
CA TRP A 102 -3.63 -2.52 -8.16
C TRP A 102 -3.04 -2.90 -6.79
N ILE A 103 -1.75 -3.26 -6.74
CA ILE A 103 -1.07 -3.64 -5.49
C ILE A 103 -1.08 -2.47 -4.50
N ASN A 104 -0.70 -1.26 -4.93
CA ASN A 104 -0.66 -0.09 -4.05
C ASN A 104 -2.07 0.33 -3.60
N ALA A 105 -3.08 0.23 -4.47
CA ALA A 105 -4.47 0.53 -4.11
C ALA A 105 -5.03 -0.45 -3.05
N VAL A 106 -4.79 -1.76 -3.21
CA VAL A 106 -5.18 -2.77 -2.22
C VAL A 106 -4.44 -2.56 -0.90
N SER A 107 -3.16 -2.19 -0.97
CA SER A 107 -2.32 -1.88 0.19
C SER A 107 -2.91 -0.73 1.02
N VAL A 108 -3.19 0.41 0.38
CA VAL A 108 -3.81 1.58 1.04
C VAL A 108 -5.16 1.22 1.65
N ARG A 109 -6.02 0.51 0.90
CA ARG A 109 -7.36 0.11 1.39
C ARG A 109 -7.27 -0.76 2.64
N ARG A 110 -6.36 -1.74 2.66
CA ARG A 110 -6.21 -2.65 3.81
C ARG A 110 -5.71 -1.92 5.05
N VAL A 111 -4.72 -1.04 4.92
CA VAL A 111 -4.20 -0.27 6.05
C VAL A 111 -5.27 0.71 6.55
N TYR A 112 -6.03 1.36 5.66
CA TYR A 112 -7.14 2.24 6.04
C TYR A 112 -8.25 1.51 6.80
N PHE A 113 -8.65 0.31 6.34
CA PHE A 113 -9.67 -0.50 7.01
C PHE A 113 -9.25 -0.89 8.43
N LEU A 114 -7.99 -1.27 8.62
CA LEU A 114 -7.46 -1.64 9.93
C LEU A 114 -7.26 -0.44 10.84
N ALA A 115 -7.04 0.76 10.29
CA ALA A 115 -6.73 1.96 11.04
C ALA A 115 -7.96 2.59 11.71
N GLY A 116 -9.18 2.33 11.22
CA GLY A 116 -10.44 2.81 11.81
C GLY A 116 -10.65 4.34 11.79
N GLY A 117 -9.70 5.11 11.24
CA GLY A 117 -9.62 6.57 11.20
C GLY A 117 -8.19 6.99 10.82
N PRO A 118 -7.85 8.28 10.61
CA PRO A 118 -6.49 8.67 10.23
C PRO A 118 -5.56 8.65 11.46
N PRO A 119 -4.67 7.67 11.64
CA PRO A 119 -3.75 7.64 12.77
C PRO A 119 -2.47 8.38 12.39
N VAL A 120 -1.74 8.83 13.42
CA VAL A 120 -0.30 9.20 13.49
C VAL A 120 0.51 9.35 12.19
N MET A 121 1.35 10.39 12.16
CA MET A 121 2.20 10.83 11.03
C MET A 121 2.90 9.74 10.17
N PRO A 122 3.37 8.60 10.72
CA PRO A 122 3.92 7.50 9.92
C PRO A 122 2.92 6.88 8.93
N PHE A 123 1.64 6.78 9.29
CA PHE A 123 0.57 6.28 8.40
C PHE A 123 0.37 7.24 7.23
N LEU A 124 0.33 8.55 7.49
CA LEU A 124 0.14 9.55 6.45
C LEU A 124 1.29 9.53 5.44
N ARG A 125 2.55 9.45 5.91
CA ARG A 125 3.73 9.31 5.04
C ARG A 125 3.65 8.05 4.16
N PHE A 126 3.20 6.94 4.73
CA PHE A 126 3.04 5.68 4.00
C PHE A 126 1.98 5.77 2.90
N VAL A 127 0.81 6.33 3.22
CA VAL A 127 -0.28 6.50 2.25
C VAL A 127 0.17 7.43 1.11
N TRP A 128 0.81 8.56 1.42
CA TRP A 128 1.37 9.46 0.41
C TRP A 128 2.37 8.78 -0.51
N PHE A 129 3.23 7.92 0.02
CA PHE A 129 4.19 7.19 -0.80
C PHE A 129 3.50 6.22 -1.77
N ASN A 130 2.45 5.51 -1.34
CA ASN A 130 1.68 4.64 -2.24
C ASN A 130 0.90 5.44 -3.29
N ILE A 131 0.35 6.60 -2.91
CA ILE A 131 -0.29 7.51 -3.86
C ILE A 131 0.72 8.00 -4.91
N LEU A 132 1.94 8.37 -4.49
CA LEU A 132 3.01 8.73 -5.41
C LEU A 132 3.33 7.60 -6.39
N MET A 133 3.40 6.35 -5.92
CA MET A 133 3.62 5.19 -6.79
C MET A 133 2.49 4.99 -7.82
N ILE A 134 1.25 5.20 -7.41
CA ILE A 134 0.09 5.16 -8.30
C ILE A 134 0.19 6.27 -9.35
N LEU A 135 0.53 7.50 -8.95
CA LEU A 135 0.71 8.62 -9.87
C LEU A 135 1.83 8.38 -10.88
N LEU A 136 2.97 7.84 -10.44
CA LEU A 136 4.07 7.46 -11.34
C LEU A 136 3.67 6.36 -12.33
N SER A 137 2.88 5.39 -11.87
CA SER A 137 2.36 4.33 -12.74
C SER A 137 1.39 4.86 -13.78
N LEU A 138 0.49 5.78 -13.37
CA LEU A 138 -0.42 6.45 -14.28
C LEU A 138 0.33 7.33 -15.30
N PHE A 139 1.37 8.03 -14.87
CA PHE A 139 2.22 8.81 -15.75
C PHE A 139 2.85 7.95 -16.86
N LEU A 140 3.35 6.76 -16.53
CA LEU A 140 3.88 5.82 -17.52
C LEU A 140 2.81 5.33 -18.51
N LEU A 141 1.60 5.08 -18.03
CA LEU A 141 0.47 4.66 -18.89
C LEU A 141 0.03 5.79 -19.83
N VAL A 142 -0.04 7.03 -19.34
CA VAL A 142 -0.39 8.20 -20.16
C VAL A 142 0.68 8.48 -21.20
N LEU A 143 1.96 8.33 -20.85
CA LEU A 143 3.06 8.54 -21.80
C LEU A 143 3.04 7.60 -22.99
N THR A 144 2.45 6.41 -22.82
CA THR A 144 2.47 5.35 -23.84
C THR A 144 1.20 5.30 -24.69
N PHE A 145 0.17 6.07 -24.32
CA PHE A 145 -1.07 6.26 -25.08
C PHE A 145 -1.00 7.50 -25.98
#